data_AF-A0A0K1ELA0-F1
#
_entry.id   AF-A0A0K1ELA0-F1
#
_cell.length_a   1.000
_cell.length_b   1.000
_cell.length_c   1.000
_cell.angle_alpha   90.00
_cell.angle_beta   90.00
_cell.angle_gamma   90.00
#
_symmetry.space_group_name_H-M   'P 1'
#
loop_
_entity.id
_entity.type
_entity.pdbx_description
1 polymer ?
#
loop_
_entity_poly.entity_id
_entity_poly.type
_entity_poly.pdbx_seq_one_letter_code
_entity_poly.pdbx_strand_id
1 'polypeptide(L)'
;MTTPAEIKRALRDAGAEVYRTRGDVVHIAERVRENLLMDSGIFVDAQGPKVGFVVRAQRTDFPGVPEDQLFERARRLGEAALSRGFRETESALREVRDPGDGERTIDTWYEVQFEKPVESIDAAISEIRFALTLHRSAGPQ
;
A
#
# COMPACT_ATOMS: atom_id res chain seq x y z
N MET A 1 -8.48 22.35 6.37
CA MET A 1 -7.69 21.12 6.53
C MET A 1 -8.65 20.00 6.79
N THR A 2 -8.56 18.90 6.04
CA THR A 2 -9.43 17.75 6.23
C THR A 2 -8.96 16.97 7.45
N THR A 3 -9.89 16.51 8.29
CA THR A 3 -9.57 15.69 9.45
C THR A 3 -9.61 14.19 9.11
N PRO A 4 -8.87 13.34 9.84
CA PRO A 4 -9.00 11.88 9.70
C PRO A 4 -10.43 11.37 9.94
N ALA A 5 -11.22 12.06 10.75
CA ALA A 5 -12.62 11.70 11.00
C ALA A 5 -13.50 11.92 9.75
N GLU A 6 -13.30 13.03 9.04
CA GLU A 6 -13.99 13.33 7.78
C GLU A 6 -13.59 12.34 6.68
N ILE A 7 -12.30 12.03 6.55
CA ILE A 7 -11.82 11.01 5.59
C ILE A 7 -12.45 9.66 5.88
N LYS A 8 -12.41 9.20 7.14
CA LYS A 8 -13.04 7.92 7.53
C LYS A 8 -14.51 7.86 7.21
N ARG A 9 -15.25 8.95 7.44
CA ARG A 9 -16.68 9.04 7.12
C ARG A 9 -16.88 8.91 5.60
N ALA A 10 -16.18 9.71 4.82
CA ALA A 10 -16.29 9.70 3.36
C ALA A 10 -15.89 8.35 2.74
N LEU A 11 -14.85 7.69 3.27
CA LEU A 11 -14.44 6.34 2.85
C LEU A 11 -15.56 5.31 3.08
N ARG A 12 -16.17 5.32 4.27
CA ARG A 12 -17.28 4.40 4.58
C ARG A 12 -18.50 4.67 3.70
N ASP A 13 -18.84 5.94 3.51
CA ASP A 13 -19.95 6.35 2.65
C ASP A 13 -19.69 5.93 1.18
N ALA A 14 -18.42 5.90 0.77
CA ALA A 14 -17.98 5.42 -0.54
C ALA A 14 -17.85 3.88 -0.67
N GLY A 15 -18.14 3.13 0.39
CA GLY A 15 -18.09 1.67 0.44
C GLY A 15 -16.71 1.07 0.73
N ALA A 16 -15.71 1.89 1.08
CA ALA A 16 -14.39 1.42 1.48
C ALA A 16 -14.35 1.08 2.97
N GLU A 17 -13.58 0.04 3.32
CA GLU A 17 -13.37 -0.36 4.70
C GLU A 17 -12.07 0.24 5.25
N VAL A 18 -12.14 0.80 6.46
CA VAL A 18 -10.98 1.38 7.14
C VAL A 18 -10.34 0.31 7.99
N TYR A 19 -9.04 0.06 7.78
CA TYR A 19 -8.27 -0.88 8.57
C TYR A 19 -7.84 -0.28 9.91
N ARG A 20 -7.18 0.89 9.87
CA ARG A 20 -6.75 1.62 11.08
C ARG A 20 -6.53 3.10 10.80
N THR A 21 -6.32 3.87 11.85
CA THR A 21 -5.85 5.26 11.76
C THR A 21 -4.62 5.43 12.65
N ARG A 22 -3.59 6.09 12.14
CA ARG A 22 -2.36 6.41 12.87
C ARG A 22 -2.07 7.90 12.71
N GLY A 23 -2.33 8.68 13.77
CA GLY A 23 -2.27 10.14 13.69
C GLY A 23 -3.19 10.66 12.60
N ASP A 24 -2.60 11.35 11.62
CA ASP A 24 -3.30 11.93 10.48
C ASP A 24 -3.46 10.98 9.28
N VAL A 25 -2.95 9.76 9.37
CA VAL A 25 -2.98 8.78 8.27
C VAL A 25 -4.10 7.76 8.49
N VAL A 26 -5.02 7.67 7.53
CA VAL A 26 -6.09 6.68 7.47
C VAL A 26 -5.68 5.55 6.52
N HIS A 27 -5.61 4.34 7.05
CA HIS A 27 -5.24 3.13 6.32
C HIS A 27 -6.48 2.38 5.87
N ILE A 28 -6.50 1.96 4.60
CA ILE A 28 -7.64 1.31 3.96
C ILE A 28 -7.40 -0.20 3.95
N ALA A 29 -8.44 -0.97 4.29
CA ALA A 29 -8.38 -2.42 4.27
C ALA A 29 -8.42 -2.92 2.82
N GLU A 30 -7.48 -3.78 2.46
CA GLU A 30 -7.44 -4.45 1.17
C GLU A 30 -8.04 -5.85 1.33
N ARG A 31 -9.26 -6.06 0.81
CA ARG A 31 -9.89 -7.38 0.83
C ARG A 31 -9.44 -8.17 -0.39
N VAL A 32 -8.45 -9.04 -0.23
CA VAL A 32 -8.15 -10.07 -1.23
C VAL A 32 -9.27 -11.10 -1.14
N ARG A 33 -10.12 -11.17 -2.18
CA ARG A 33 -11.14 -12.22 -2.26
C ARG A 33 -10.43 -13.56 -2.06
N GLU A 34 -10.95 -14.34 -1.11
CA GLU A 34 -10.58 -15.73 -0.76
C GLU A 34 -9.66 -15.99 0.44
N ASN A 35 -8.91 -15.03 1.01
CA ASN A 35 -8.15 -15.28 2.25
C ASN A 35 -8.07 -14.05 3.17
N LEU A 36 -8.51 -14.22 4.42
CA LEU A 36 -8.74 -13.20 5.46
C LEU A 36 -7.50 -12.43 5.97
N LEU A 37 -6.39 -12.39 5.24
CA LEU A 37 -5.28 -11.50 5.60
C LEU A 37 -5.63 -10.07 5.19
N MET A 38 -5.91 -9.23 6.19
CA MET A 38 -6.00 -7.78 6.03
C MET A 38 -4.58 -7.23 5.86
N ASP A 39 -4.18 -6.99 4.62
CA ASP A 39 -3.05 -6.11 4.34
C ASP A 39 -3.55 -4.68 4.15
N SER A 40 -2.66 -3.72 4.39
CA SER A 40 -2.97 -2.31 4.24
C SER A 40 -1.75 -1.58 3.69
N GLY A 41 -1.53 -1.73 2.39
CA GLY A 41 -0.62 -0.89 1.62
C GLY A 41 -1.23 0.47 1.28
N ILE A 42 -2.56 0.63 1.25
CA ILE A 42 -3.23 1.87 0.83
C ILE A 42 -3.51 2.81 2.01
N PHE A 43 -3.23 4.10 1.84
CA PHE A 43 -3.46 5.12 2.87
C PHE A 43 -3.83 6.50 2.31
N VAL A 44 -4.43 7.32 3.17
CA VAL A 44 -4.67 8.75 2.94
C VAL A 44 -4.09 9.54 4.10
N ASP A 45 -3.28 10.55 3.82
CA ASP A 45 -2.77 11.50 4.82
C ASP A 45 -3.63 12.77 4.82
N ALA A 46 -4.07 13.20 6.01
CA ALA A 46 -4.97 14.32 6.20
C ALA A 46 -4.27 15.70 6.26
N GLN A 47 -2.97 15.77 6.56
CA GLN A 47 -2.23 17.04 6.74
C GLN A 47 -1.84 17.69 5.40
N GLY A 48 -1.46 16.87 4.44
CA GLY A 48 -1.35 17.26 3.03
C GLY A 48 -2.10 16.20 2.24
N PRO A 49 -3.34 16.45 1.80
CA PRO A 49 -4.20 15.43 1.22
C PRO A 49 -3.43 14.70 0.12
N LYS A 50 -2.99 13.49 0.44
CA LYS A 50 -2.27 12.61 -0.48
C LYS A 50 -2.81 11.21 -0.32
N VAL A 51 -2.89 10.51 -1.44
CA VAL A 51 -3.18 9.08 -1.48
C VAL A 51 -1.86 8.38 -1.73
N GLY A 52 -1.59 7.35 -0.94
CA GLY A 52 -0.44 6.50 -1.13
C GLY A 52 -0.82 5.04 -1.17
N PHE A 53 0.02 4.26 -1.81
CA PHE A 53 -0.03 2.81 -1.74
C PHE A 53 1.37 2.20 -1.73
N VAL A 54 1.48 1.02 -1.13
CA VAL A 54 2.70 0.21 -1.15
C VAL A 54 2.49 -1.03 -2.03
N VAL A 55 3.50 -1.38 -2.81
CA VAL A 55 3.61 -2.64 -3.56
C VAL A 55 4.88 -3.35 -3.13
N ARG A 56 4.91 -4.68 -3.20
CA ARG A 56 6.05 -5.46 -2.73
C ARG A 56 6.39 -6.67 -3.59
N ALA A 57 7.64 -7.10 -3.48
CA ALA A 57 8.07 -8.48 -3.74
C ALA A 57 8.55 -9.09 -2.42
N GLN A 58 8.37 -10.40 -2.23
CA GLN A 58 8.84 -11.11 -1.03
C GLN A 58 9.91 -12.12 -1.39
N ARG A 59 10.97 -12.20 -0.57
CA ARG A 59 12.17 -13.03 -0.84
C ARG A 59 11.80 -14.49 -1.08
N THR A 60 10.87 -15.03 -0.30
CA THR A 60 10.45 -16.43 -0.38
C THR A 60 9.90 -16.82 -1.76
N ASP A 61 9.21 -15.90 -2.45
CA ASP A 61 8.62 -16.17 -3.77
C ASP A 61 9.67 -16.19 -4.90
N PHE A 62 10.87 -15.66 -4.64
CA PHE A 62 11.91 -15.45 -5.64
C PHE A 62 13.30 -15.88 -5.13
N PRO A 63 13.50 -17.18 -4.85
CA PRO A 63 14.78 -17.68 -4.35
C PRO A 63 15.91 -17.43 -5.36
N GLY A 64 17.05 -16.92 -4.87
CA GLY A 64 18.24 -16.64 -5.68
C GLY A 64 18.18 -15.39 -6.56
N VAL A 65 17.05 -14.65 -6.58
CA VAL A 65 16.95 -13.40 -7.34
C VAL A 65 17.70 -12.27 -6.62
N PRO A 66 18.53 -11.46 -7.32
CA PRO A 66 19.18 -10.30 -6.74
C PRO A 66 18.20 -9.25 -6.18
N GLU A 67 18.63 -8.50 -5.16
CA GLU A 67 17.77 -7.53 -4.45
C GLU A 67 17.23 -6.40 -5.33
N ASP A 68 18.08 -5.87 -6.20
CA ASP A 68 17.71 -4.86 -7.20
C ASP A 68 16.57 -5.36 -8.08
N GLN A 69 16.61 -6.62 -8.49
CA GLN A 69 15.54 -7.22 -9.29
C GLN A 69 14.24 -7.43 -8.50
N LEU A 70 14.29 -7.58 -7.18
CA LEU A 70 13.09 -7.66 -6.34
C LEU A 70 12.38 -6.31 -6.25
N PHE A 71 13.14 -5.22 -6.08
CA PHE A 71 12.57 -3.87 -6.17
C PHE A 71 11.99 -3.58 -7.57
N GLU A 72 12.67 -3.96 -8.65
CA GLU A 72 12.13 -3.81 -10.01
C GLU A 72 10.85 -4.62 -10.26
N ARG A 73 10.70 -5.77 -9.60
CA ARG A 73 9.44 -6.53 -9.64
C ARG A 73 8.32 -5.83 -8.88
N ALA A 74 8.61 -5.26 -7.72
CA ALA A 74 7.65 -4.46 -6.96
C ALA A 74 7.23 -3.20 -7.75
N ARG A 75 8.19 -2.44 -8.29
CA ARG A 75 7.94 -1.22 -9.10
C ARG A 75 6.97 -1.46 -10.25
N ARG A 76 7.12 -2.59 -10.95
CA ARG A 76 6.24 -2.97 -12.06
C ARG A 76 4.76 -3.02 -11.71
N LEU A 77 4.41 -3.35 -10.46
CA LEU A 77 3.02 -3.36 -10.00
C LEU A 77 2.41 -1.96 -9.88
N GLY A 78 3.27 -0.94 -9.69
CA GLY A 78 2.87 0.46 -9.57
C GLY A 78 2.91 1.24 -10.89
N GLU A 79 3.42 0.69 -12.00
CA GLU A 79 3.63 1.41 -13.26
C GLU A 79 2.36 2.08 -13.80
N ALA A 80 1.21 1.41 -13.70
CA ALA A 80 -0.07 1.96 -14.14
C ALA A 80 -0.43 3.27 -13.41
N ALA A 81 0.03 3.44 -12.17
CA ALA A 81 -0.23 4.62 -11.36
C ALA A 81 0.57 5.85 -11.80
N LEU A 82 1.73 5.67 -12.45
CA LEU A 82 2.57 6.76 -12.95
C LEU A 82 1.81 7.64 -13.94
N SER A 83 1.06 7.01 -14.85
CA SER A 83 0.21 7.71 -15.82
C SER A 83 -0.91 8.54 -15.19
N ARG A 84 -1.27 8.23 -13.93
CA ARG A 84 -2.28 8.94 -13.14
C ARG A 84 -1.70 10.04 -12.25
N GLY A 85 -0.38 10.24 -12.29
CA GLY A 85 0.31 11.28 -11.53
C GLY A 85 0.82 10.82 -10.15
N PHE A 86 0.78 9.52 -9.85
CA PHE A 86 1.54 9.00 -8.72
C PHE A 86 3.04 9.03 -9.02
N ARG A 87 3.84 9.14 -7.96
CA ARG A 87 5.30 9.10 -8.03
C ARG A 87 5.82 8.13 -7.00
N GLU A 88 6.90 7.42 -7.32
CA GLU A 88 7.65 6.66 -6.33
C GLU A 88 8.25 7.64 -5.32
N THR A 89 8.00 7.40 -4.02
CA THR A 89 8.49 8.26 -2.93
C THR A 89 9.47 7.55 -2.01
N GLU A 90 9.39 6.22 -1.93
CA GLU A 90 10.21 5.42 -1.03
C GLU A 90 10.41 4.00 -1.57
N SER A 91 11.58 3.44 -1.32
CA SER A 91 11.89 2.02 -1.47
C SER A 91 12.52 1.53 -0.16
N ALA A 92 11.97 0.47 0.42
CA ALA A 92 12.38 -0.01 1.74
C ALA A 92 12.46 -1.54 1.81
N LEU A 93 13.42 -2.01 2.60
CA LEU A 93 13.48 -3.40 3.05
C LEU A 93 12.67 -3.54 4.34
N ARG A 94 11.83 -4.56 4.40
CA ARG A 94 11.02 -4.86 5.58
C ARG A 94 11.16 -6.33 5.95
N GLU A 95 11.78 -6.59 7.09
CA GLU A 95 11.87 -7.94 7.63
C GLU A 95 10.52 -8.36 8.22
N VAL A 96 10.08 -9.55 7.86
CA VAL A 96 8.93 -10.21 8.48
C VAL A 96 9.48 -11.10 9.58
N ARG A 97 9.16 -10.77 10.83
CA ARG A 97 9.59 -11.53 12.01
C ARG A 97 8.58 -12.61 12.36
N ASP A 98 9.05 -13.71 12.92
CA ASP A 98 8.19 -14.78 13.46
C ASP A 98 7.35 -14.21 14.63
N PRO A 99 6.02 -14.34 14.64
CA PRO A 99 5.19 -13.89 15.76
C PRO A 99 5.50 -14.59 17.09
N GLY A 100 6.02 -15.83 17.04
CA GLY A 100 6.43 -16.61 18.22
C GLY A 100 7.89 -16.41 18.62
N ASP A 101 8.73 -15.86 17.74
CA ASP A 101 10.15 -15.58 17.96
C ASP A 101 10.58 -14.30 17.22
N GLY A 102 10.50 -13.16 17.89
CA GLY A 102 10.76 -11.85 17.29
C GLY A 102 12.18 -11.64 16.75
N GLU A 103 13.15 -12.46 17.17
CA GLU A 103 14.52 -12.41 16.67
C GLU A 103 14.68 -13.17 15.34
N ARG A 104 13.78 -14.10 15.04
CA ARG A 104 13.80 -14.88 13.80
C ARG A 104 13.12 -14.13 12.66
N THR A 105 13.87 -13.84 11.61
CA THR A 105 13.31 -13.37 10.33
C THR A 105 12.79 -14.57 9.53
N ILE A 106 11.50 -14.54 9.15
CA ILE A 106 10.86 -15.58 8.34
C ILE A 106 10.75 -15.19 6.86
N ASP A 107 10.78 -13.90 6.55
CA ASP A 107 10.83 -13.38 5.17
C ASP A 107 11.41 -11.97 5.13
N THR A 108 11.72 -11.48 3.94
CA THR A 108 12.09 -10.09 3.67
C THR A 108 11.24 -9.56 2.52
N TRP A 109 10.50 -8.48 2.78
CA TRP A 109 9.74 -7.75 1.79
C TRP A 109 10.55 -6.58 1.23
N TYR A 110 10.45 -6.41 -0.08
CA TYR A 110 11.05 -5.36 -0.87
C TYR A 110 9.91 -4.44 -1.30
N GLU A 111 9.68 -3.40 -0.51
CA GLU A 111 8.52 -2.51 -0.62
C GLU A 111 8.86 -1.26 -1.43
N VAL A 112 7.92 -0.83 -2.27
CA VAL A 112 7.99 0.42 -3.02
C VAL A 112 6.71 1.20 -2.78
N GLN A 113 6.84 2.44 -2.34
CA GLN A 113 5.72 3.33 -2.06
C GLN A 113 5.52 4.33 -3.18
N PHE A 114 4.25 4.49 -3.56
CA PHE A 114 3.81 5.50 -4.51
C PHE A 114 2.84 6.45 -3.85
N GLU A 115 3.01 7.75 -4.11
CA GLU A 115 2.12 8.79 -3.57
C GLU A 115 1.66 9.76 -4.65
N LYS A 116 0.46 10.29 -4.46
CA LYS A 116 -0.14 11.34 -5.27
C LYS A 116 -0.81 12.39 -4.37
N PRO A 117 -0.39 13.67 -4.41
CA PRO A 117 -1.17 14.76 -3.84
C PRO A 117 -2.54 14.85 -4.50
N VAL A 118 -3.58 15.10 -3.70
CA VAL A 118 -4.97 15.25 -4.15
C VAL A 118 -5.56 16.53 -3.55
N GLU A 119 -6.43 17.19 -4.29
CA GLU A 119 -6.96 18.50 -3.90
C GLU A 119 -8.25 18.41 -3.08
N SER A 120 -8.87 17.23 -3.01
CA SER A 120 -10.14 17.01 -2.31
C SER A 120 -10.30 15.56 -1.83
N ILE A 121 -11.27 15.35 -0.93
CA ILE A 121 -11.66 14.02 -0.45
C ILE A 121 -12.22 13.17 -1.60
N ASP A 122 -13.00 13.75 -2.50
CA ASP A 122 -13.56 13.03 -3.65
C ASP A 122 -12.46 12.56 -4.61
N ALA A 123 -11.45 13.41 -4.83
CA ALA A 123 -10.25 13.02 -5.57
C ALA A 123 -9.51 11.90 -4.86
N ALA A 124 -9.37 11.96 -3.53
CA ALA A 124 -8.76 10.89 -2.74
C ALA A 124 -9.51 9.56 -2.91
N ILE A 125 -10.85 9.56 -2.80
CA ILE A 125 -11.69 8.37 -2.96
C ILE A 125 -11.54 7.77 -4.36
N SER A 126 -11.51 8.60 -5.39
CA SER A 126 -11.28 8.14 -6.77
C SER A 126 -9.95 7.41 -6.91
N GLU A 127 -8.87 7.97 -6.35
CA GLU A 127 -7.55 7.33 -6.43
C GLU A 127 -7.41 6.10 -5.54
N ILE A 128 -8.11 6.04 -4.40
CA ILE A 128 -8.17 4.83 -3.57
C ILE A 128 -8.88 3.70 -4.30
N ARG A 129 -9.98 3.99 -5.01
CA ARG A 129 -10.68 2.98 -5.82
C ARG A 129 -9.77 2.42 -6.91
N PHE A 130 -9.01 3.28 -7.58
CA PHE A 130 -7.99 2.85 -8.52
C PHE A 130 -6.91 2.00 -7.83
N ALA A 131 -6.37 2.46 -6.69
CA ALA A 131 -5.36 1.70 -5.96
C ALA A 131 -5.89 0.30 -5.58
N LEU A 132 -7.14 0.17 -5.14
CA LEU A 132 -7.74 -1.13 -4.83
C LEU A 132 -7.83 -2.11 -6.01
N THR A 133 -7.62 -1.67 -7.26
CA THR A 133 -7.56 -2.57 -8.42
C THR A 133 -6.15 -3.10 -8.72
N LEU A 134 -5.11 -2.58 -8.06
CA LEU A 134 -3.73 -2.98 -8.30
C LEU A 134 -3.37 -4.24 -7.50
N HIS A 135 -2.53 -5.08 -8.09
CA HIS A 135 -1.88 -6.16 -7.35
C HIS A 135 -0.85 -5.58 -6.38
N ARG A 136 -0.83 -6.07 -5.14
CA ARG A 136 0.05 -5.57 -4.07
C ARG A 136 1.34 -6.35 -3.91
N SER A 137 1.30 -7.63 -4.25
CA SER A 137 2.45 -8.52 -4.18
C SER A 137 2.77 -9.07 -5.57
N ALA A 138 4.06 -9.09 -5.90
CA ALA A 138 4.54 -9.75 -7.10
C ALA A 138 4.43 -11.26 -6.88
N GLY A 139 3.68 -11.96 -7.74
CA GLY A 139 3.59 -13.42 -7.68
C GLY A 139 4.78 -14.10 -8.37
N PRO A 140 5.07 -15.36 -8.02
CA PRO A 140 5.99 -16.19 -8.80
C PRO A 140 5.47 -16.32 -10.24
N GLN A 141 6.37 -16.26 -11.22
CA GLN A 141 6.05 -16.42 -12.65
C GLN A 141 5.79 -17.88 -13.00
#